data_AF-A0A364LLK8-F1
#
_entry.id   AF-A0A364LLK8-F1
#
_cell.length_a   1.000
_cell.length_b   1.000
_cell.length_c   1.000
_cell.angle_alpha   90.00
_cell.angle_beta   90.00
_cell.angle_gamma   90.00
#
_symmetry.space_group_name_H-M   'P 1'
#
loop_
_entity.id
_entity.type
_entity.pdbx_description
1 polymer ?
#
loop_
_entity_poly.entity_id
_entity_poly.type
_entity_poly.pdbx_seq_one_letter_code
_entity_poly.pdbx_strand_id
1 'polypeptide(L)' 'MKLIPICLCLSLNCLVMAAYAADDDFDMDVCIQETVRDCQESVCIQGSNSDCLQQCQKDAEEKCAELSKQSL' A
#
# COMPACT_ATOMS: atom_id res chain seq x y z
N MET A 1 -7.25 -32.64 3.47
CA MET A 1 -7.40 -32.75 4.94
C MET A 1 -7.82 -31.39 5.46
N LYS A 2 -8.93 -31.29 6.20
CA LYS A 2 -9.43 -30.02 6.78
C LYS A 2 -8.67 -29.73 8.08
N LEU A 3 -7.84 -28.70 8.10
CA LEU A 3 -7.17 -28.22 9.31
C LEU A 3 -8.08 -27.22 10.04
N ILE A 4 -8.38 -27.52 11.30
CA ILE A 4 -9.18 -26.71 12.21
C ILE A 4 -8.23 -25.69 12.87
N PRO A 5 -8.52 -24.38 12.82
CA PRO A 5 -7.73 -23.41 13.57
C PRO A 5 -8.14 -23.47 15.04
N ILE A 6 -7.27 -24.05 15.89
CA ILE A 6 -7.39 -23.96 17.34
C ILE A 6 -6.96 -22.55 17.74
N CYS A 7 -7.94 -21.72 18.07
CA CYS A 7 -7.72 -20.35 18.55
C CYS A 7 -7.39 -20.40 20.05
N LEU A 8 -6.10 -20.34 20.39
CA LEU A 8 -5.64 -20.17 21.78
C LEU A 8 -5.65 -18.67 22.13
N CYS A 9 -6.80 -18.20 22.57
CA CYS A 9 -7.00 -16.85 23.09
C CYS A 9 -6.50 -16.77 24.55
N LEU A 10 -5.19 -16.62 24.77
CA LEU A 10 -4.68 -16.16 26.06
C LEU A 10 -3.83 -14.92 25.86
N SER A 11 -4.32 -13.83 26.45
CA SER A 11 -3.72 -12.49 26.59
C SER A 11 -3.92 -11.50 25.44
N LEU A 12 -4.18 -10.28 25.90
CA LEU A 12 -4.81 -9.15 25.25
C LEU A 12 -3.81 -8.39 24.37
N ASN A 13 -3.32 -9.01 23.29
CA ASN A 13 -2.65 -8.35 22.16
C ASN A 13 -2.53 -9.35 21.03
N CYS A 14 -3.62 -9.51 20.28
CA CYS A 14 -3.63 -10.27 19.04
C CYS A 14 -2.83 -9.47 18.00
N LEU A 15 -1.50 -9.60 18.03
CA LEU A 15 -0.64 -9.19 16.93
C LEU A 15 -1.00 -10.11 15.77
N VAL A 16 -1.98 -9.70 14.97
CA VAL A 16 -2.20 -10.26 13.65
C VAL A 16 -0.96 -9.87 12.83
N MET A 17 0.07 -10.70 12.91
CA MET A 17 1.08 -10.77 11.87
C MET A 17 0.34 -11.31 10.65
N ALA A 18 -0.28 -10.41 9.90
CA ALA A 18 -0.64 -10.67 8.52
C ALA A 18 0.69 -10.85 7.78
N ALA A 19 1.19 -12.08 7.78
CA ALA A 19 2.21 -12.51 6.85
C ALA A 19 1.56 -12.40 5.46
N TYR A 20 1.80 -11.29 4.77
CA TYR A 20 1.54 -11.20 3.35
C TYR A 20 2.58 -12.12 2.68
N ALA A 21 2.20 -13.38 2.51
CA ALA A 21 2.81 -14.24 1.51
C ALA A 21 1.92 -14.11 0.28
N ALA A 22 2.31 -13.24 -0.65
CA ALA A 22 1.79 -13.23 -2.00
C ALA A 22 2.97 -12.87 -2.90
N ASP A 23 3.26 -13.73 -3.88
CA ASP A 23 4.24 -13.54 -4.94
C ASP A 23 4.39 -12.05 -5.32
N ASP A 24 5.63 -11.55 -5.33
CA ASP A 24 6.01 -10.15 -5.65
C ASP A 24 5.79 -9.82 -7.14
N ASP A 25 4.60 -10.11 -7.68
CA ASP A 25 4.17 -9.51 -8.95
C ASP A 25 3.88 -8.04 -8.69
N PHE A 26 4.55 -7.16 -9.43
CA PHE A 26 4.36 -5.72 -9.30
C PHE A 26 2.89 -5.35 -9.62
N ASP A 27 2.14 -5.02 -8.57
CA ASP A 27 0.75 -4.53 -8.71
C ASP A 27 0.76 -3.00 -8.87
N MET A 28 0.41 -2.56 -10.08
CA MET A 28 0.37 -1.15 -10.45
C MET A 28 -0.64 -0.36 -9.62
N ASP A 29 -1.81 -0.94 -9.33
CA ASP A 29 -2.88 -0.24 -8.63
C ASP A 29 -2.51 -0.03 -7.16
N VAL A 30 -1.89 -1.06 -6.55
CA VAL A 30 -1.36 -0.96 -5.18
C VAL A 30 -0.23 0.07 -5.12
N CYS A 31 0.70 0.06 -6.07
CA CYS A 31 1.78 1.04 -6.13
C CYS A 31 1.24 2.48 -6.19
N ILE A 32 0.26 2.75 -7.05
CA ILE A 32 -0.33 4.08 -7.20
C ILE A 32 -1.02 4.50 -5.91
N GLN A 33 -1.85 3.64 -5.32
CA GLN A 33 -2.59 3.97 -4.09
C GLN A 33 -1.65 4.29 -2.93
N GLU A 34 -0.63 3.47 -2.70
CA GLU A 34 0.34 3.67 -1.63
C GLU A 34 1.17 4.94 -1.87
N THR A 35 1.63 5.18 -3.10
CA THR A 35 2.40 6.38 -3.45
C THR A 35 1.59 7.67 -3.32
N VAL A 36 0.31 7.65 -3.71
CA VAL A 36 -0.60 8.79 -3.54
C VAL A 36 -0.83 9.07 -2.05
N ARG A 37 -1.05 8.03 -1.24
CA ARG A 37 -1.22 8.19 0.21
C ARG A 37 0.02 8.79 0.87
N ASP A 38 1.20 8.27 0.54
CA ASP A 38 2.46 8.79 1.07
C ASP A 38 2.69 10.25 0.65
N CYS A 39 2.39 10.60 -0.60
CA CYS A 39 2.48 11.97 -1.08
C CYS A 39 1.50 12.91 -0.36
N GLN A 40 0.27 12.45 -0.11
CA GLN A 40 -0.71 13.22 0.66
C GLN A 40 -0.23 13.48 2.09
N GLU A 41 0.25 12.45 2.77
CA GLU A 41 0.68 12.54 4.17
C GLU A 41 1.96 13.36 4.35
N SER A 42 2.85 13.36 3.34
CA SER A 42 4.13 14.05 3.42
C SER A 42 4.12 15.49 2.86
N VAL A 43 3.37 15.74 1.79
CA VAL A 43 3.40 17.01 1.05
C VAL A 43 2.08 17.77 1.17
N CYS A 44 0.95 17.09 1.07
CA CYS A 44 -0.38 17.70 1.11
C CYS A 44 -0.88 17.83 2.56
N ILE A 45 -0.21 18.64 3.39
CA ILE A 45 -0.67 18.97 4.74
C ILE A 45 -2.09 19.58 4.67
N GLN A 46 -2.97 19.24 5.62
CA GLN A 46 -4.36 19.72 5.71
C GLN A 46 -4.45 21.24 5.48
N GLY A 47 -4.86 21.63 4.27
CA GLY A 47 -4.86 23.01 3.79
C GLY A 47 -4.29 23.18 2.38
N SER A 48 -3.63 22.16 1.82
CA SER A 48 -3.15 22.16 0.45
C SER A 48 -4.29 22.18 -0.57
N ASN A 49 -4.12 22.97 -1.64
CA ASN A 49 -5.07 23.13 -2.74
C ASN A 49 -5.45 21.77 -3.36
N SER A 50 -6.63 21.68 -4.00
CA SER A 50 -7.07 20.48 -4.75
C SER A 50 -6.04 19.99 -5.78
N ASP A 51 -5.18 20.89 -6.22
CA ASP A 51 -4.09 20.64 -7.15
C ASP A 51 -3.01 19.70 -6.56
N CYS A 52 -2.83 19.69 -5.23
CA CYS A 52 -1.85 18.83 -4.57
C CYS A 52 -2.20 17.35 -4.74
N LEU A 53 -3.48 17.00 -4.58
CA LEU A 53 -3.99 15.63 -4.79
C LEU A 53 -3.82 15.18 -6.24
N GLN A 54 -4.17 16.06 -7.20
CA GLN A 54 -4.02 15.75 -8.62
C GLN A 54 -2.55 15.57 -9.00
N GLN A 55 -1.65 16.36 -8.42
CA GLN A 55 -0.23 16.24 -8.67
C GLN A 55 0.35 14.96 -8.06
N CYS A 56 -0.03 14.60 -6.83
CA CYS A 56 0.32 13.31 -6.23
C CYS A 56 -0.16 12.12 -7.07
N GLN A 57 -1.37 12.19 -7.64
CA GLN A 57 -1.90 11.17 -8.54
C GLN A 57 -1.00 11.00 -9.77
N LYS A 58 -0.66 12.11 -10.42
CA LYS A 58 0.18 12.10 -11.62
C LYS A 58 1.60 11.59 -11.34
N ASP A 59 2.21 12.05 -10.26
CA ASP A 59 3.56 11.66 -9.86
C ASP A 59 3.60 10.16 -9.48
N ALA A 60 2.53 9.64 -8.86
CA ALA A 60 2.38 8.22 -8.56
C ALA A 60 2.26 7.37 -9.82
N GLU A 61 1.44 7.78 -10.80
CA GLU A 61 1.31 7.07 -12.08
C GLU A 61 2.66 7.00 -12.83
N GLU A 62 3.39 8.11 -12.91
CA GLU A 62 4.71 8.16 -13.56
C GLU A 62 5.71 7.25 -12.84
N LYS A 63 5.82 7.36 -11.51
CA LYS A 63 6.76 6.56 -10.69
C LYS A 63 6.45 5.07 -10.77
N CYS A 64 5.18 4.68 -10.67
CA CYS A 64 4.79 3.27 -10.72
C CYS A 64 4.96 2.69 -12.13
N ALA A 65 4.75 3.47 -13.18
CA ALA A 65 5.07 3.08 -14.55
C ALA A 65 6.57 2.89 -14.81
N GLU A 66 7.44 3.61 -14.09
CA GLU A 66 8.89 3.39 -14.14
C GLU A 66 9.32 2.14 -13.35
N LEU A 67 8.72 1.90 -12.20
CA LEU A 67 8.99 0.71 -11.39
C LEU A 67 8.51 -0.56 -12.09
N SER A 68 7.34 -0.54 -12.73
CA SER A 68 6.82 -1.69 -13.47
C SER A 68 7.74 -2.13 -14.62
N LYS A 69 8.50 -1.20 -15.20
CA LYS A 69 9.49 -1.49 -16.26
C LYS A 69 10.78 -2.09 -15.71
N GLN A 70 11.08 -1.86 -14.43
CA GLN A 70 12.26 -2.38 -13.75
C GLN A 70 12.01 -3.74 -13.09
N SER A 71 10.74 -4.07 -12.83
CA SER A 71 10.30 -5.35 -12.29
C SER A 71 10.07 -6.45 -13.36
N LEU A 72 10.19 -6.10 -14.65
CA LEU A 72 10.14 -7.01 -15.80
C LEU A 72 11.55 -7.40 -16.27
#